data_AF-A0A819YIS8-F1
#
_entry.id   AF-A0A819YIS8-F1
#
_cell.length_a   1.000
_cell.length_b   1.000
_cell.length_c   1.000
_cell.angle_alpha   90.00
_cell.angle_beta   90.00
_cell.angle_gamma   90.00
#
_symmetry.space_group_name_H-M   'P 1'
#
loop_
_entity.id
_entity.type
_entity.pdbx_description
1 polymer ?
#
loop_
_entity_poly.entity_id
_entity_poly.type
_entity_poly.pdbx_seq_one_letter_code
_entity_poly.pdbx_strand_id
1 'polypeptide(L)'
;MNFTLDVPSAPTNVHLVVTGSDNITVTFDEPLRSNGAMIIKYKIEWSTDEFFTNLSSDVIKSCFLREYIIRNLTVGQKCYVRVSASNMKGFGETNVANPPYCTPSNWREFSKTSRTNICDLRFEEIQNKIFNEREGNGMNRSLDGNESSDTPSRRNYRRSYGNLRRNFRQLFQFYPRLAKSIKRGLYLVSVMINSDRILVTNEDVLPMVEVDENYGHNLLTDFQWFMKLTFVWEDLKSVRPNLERCSSATSFYLRMKIVQAAIELQTLEEINNLGRLHHAYIRDNEGNVAFVLINDLSSDTRTNVSPSNLKWMAMTKFFELMKESSSLTTNSCLQQIIDKLPDMIDSYHASMRSLDPGLYVAYLKMQNSVDSIRVMVNKHMPGSLPCTKIRSVANVSKEEWKWLHTNNNENSSEDESLDNSLELFKTQFFDAAKQLFVMLDLPETHFSNSRIYDSQVVEIRDDLSLIILMSTADEVNILSSPSNHSLASFIYLPVYIFEETSKISDKNFRFKTEDQTKQRCVIIQQLYFRDILSRLIDVKNDLTFNSYEWLSLIKYEID
;
A
#
# COMPACT_ATOMS: atom_id res chain seq x y z
N MET A 1 19.01 59.95 7.44
CA MET A 1 19.53 58.64 7.89
C MET A 1 20.17 57.98 6.68
N ASN A 2 21.49 57.82 6.67
CA ASN A 2 22.17 57.04 5.62
C ASN A 2 21.90 55.56 5.93
N PHE A 3 21.06 54.89 5.14
CA PHE A 3 20.97 53.44 5.18
C PHE A 3 22.22 52.87 4.52
N THR A 4 23.28 52.67 5.31
CA THR A 4 24.45 51.93 4.84
C THR A 4 24.05 50.49 4.63
N LEU A 5 24.01 50.09 3.37
CA LEU A 5 23.68 48.75 2.94
C LEU A 5 24.81 47.81 3.40
N ASP A 6 24.50 46.86 4.27
CA ASP A 6 25.45 45.97 4.95
C ASP A 6 25.09 44.49 4.71
N VAL A 7 25.95 43.55 5.09
CA VAL A 7 25.67 42.11 5.00
C VAL A 7 24.50 41.70 5.91
N PRO A 8 23.75 40.62 5.61
CA PRO A 8 22.62 40.20 6.43
C PRO A 8 23.04 39.70 7.82
N SER A 9 22.10 39.65 8.77
CA SER A 9 22.29 38.84 9.99
C SER A 9 22.24 37.34 9.68
N ALA A 10 22.55 36.51 10.68
CA ALA A 10 22.45 35.06 10.51
C ALA A 10 20.99 34.58 10.31
N PRO A 11 20.75 33.51 9.52
CA PRO A 11 19.47 32.80 9.46
C PRO A 11 19.03 32.31 10.85
N THR A 12 17.71 32.17 11.06
CA THR A 12 17.16 31.66 12.32
C THR A 12 16.61 30.24 12.16
N ASN A 13 16.29 29.56 13.26
CA ASN A 13 15.66 28.23 13.27
C ASN A 13 16.35 27.19 12.36
N VAL A 14 17.69 27.21 12.34
CA VAL A 14 18.45 26.19 11.63
C VAL A 14 18.24 24.86 12.35
N HIS A 15 17.58 23.92 11.70
CA HIS A 15 17.20 22.64 12.26
C HIS A 15 17.61 21.50 11.33
N LEU A 16 18.04 20.39 11.93
CA LEU A 16 18.46 19.19 11.21
C LEU A 16 17.46 18.07 11.42
N VAL A 17 17.12 17.38 10.33
CA VAL A 17 16.28 16.20 10.40
C VAL A 17 16.93 15.07 9.62
N VAL A 18 17.17 13.94 10.27
CA VAL A 18 17.71 12.75 9.63
C VAL A 18 16.60 12.12 8.78
N THR A 19 16.76 12.17 7.45
CA THR A 19 15.75 11.67 6.50
C THR A 19 16.07 10.29 5.94
N GLY A 20 17.22 9.72 6.30
CA GLY A 20 17.70 8.41 5.84
C GLY A 20 19.08 8.09 6.40
N SER A 21 19.64 6.93 6.01
CA SER A 21 20.91 6.43 6.56
C SER A 21 22.11 7.32 6.25
N ASP A 22 22.09 8.03 5.11
CA ASP A 22 23.21 8.83 4.60
C ASP A 22 22.79 10.27 4.23
N ASN A 23 21.63 10.71 4.71
CA ASN A 23 21.06 11.97 4.31
C ASN A 23 20.36 12.72 5.45
N ILE A 24 20.53 14.04 5.43
CA ILE A 24 20.00 14.98 6.42
C ILE A 24 19.34 16.12 5.66
N THR A 25 18.12 16.46 6.04
CA THR A 25 17.45 17.68 5.59
C THR A 25 17.74 18.81 6.59
N VAL A 26 18.20 19.94 6.05
CA VAL A 26 18.43 21.19 6.77
C VAL A 26 17.31 22.15 6.43
N THR A 27 16.62 22.66 7.44
CA THR A 27 15.59 23.70 7.30
C THR A 27 16.00 24.93 8.10
N PHE A 28 15.70 26.13 7.61
CA PHE A 28 16.03 27.38 8.28
C PHE A 28 15.13 28.53 7.82
N ASP A 29 15.00 29.55 8.67
CA ASP A 29 14.22 30.75 8.39
C ASP A 29 15.12 31.92 7.97
N GLU A 30 14.49 32.92 7.33
CA GLU A 30 15.21 34.11 6.88
C GLU A 30 15.78 34.90 8.07
N PRO A 31 16.90 35.63 7.87
CA PRO A 31 17.44 36.49 8.91
C PRO A 31 16.44 37.55 9.37
N LEU A 32 16.36 37.80 10.67
CA LEU A 32 15.51 38.86 11.25
C LEU A 32 15.86 40.26 10.74
N ARG A 33 17.11 40.49 10.32
CA ARG A 33 17.57 41.76 9.77
C ARG A 33 18.32 41.55 8.46
N SER A 34 17.72 42.04 7.37
CA SER A 34 18.31 42.02 6.03
C SER A 34 19.17 43.26 5.73
N ASN A 35 19.31 44.16 6.71
CA ASN A 35 20.14 45.38 6.66
C ASN A 35 19.94 46.23 5.39
N GLY A 36 18.68 46.36 4.97
CA GLY A 36 18.28 47.22 3.86
C GLY A 36 18.40 46.62 2.46
N ALA A 37 18.71 45.32 2.32
CA ALA A 37 18.78 44.64 1.03
C ALA A 37 18.18 43.23 1.05
N MET A 38 17.51 42.84 -0.04
CA MET A 38 16.88 41.52 -0.18
C MET A 38 17.93 40.40 -0.13
N ILE A 39 17.58 39.30 0.55
CA ILE A 39 18.39 38.08 0.59
C ILE A 39 18.32 37.41 -0.79
N ILE A 40 19.49 37.12 -1.36
CA ILE A 40 19.61 36.56 -2.71
C ILE A 40 20.00 35.08 -2.70
N LYS A 41 20.66 34.58 -1.65
CA LYS A 41 21.07 33.17 -1.53
C LYS A 41 21.43 32.82 -0.08
N TYR A 42 21.43 31.52 0.21
CA TYR A 42 21.92 30.94 1.45
C TYR A 42 23.12 30.06 1.16
N LYS A 43 24.09 30.04 2.08
CA LYS A 43 25.24 29.13 2.08
C LYS A 43 25.11 28.17 3.25
N ILE A 44 25.11 26.89 2.93
CA ILE A 44 25.03 25.79 3.89
C ILE A 44 26.41 25.12 3.93
N GLU A 45 26.96 24.99 5.12
CA GLU A 45 28.27 24.38 5.39
C GLU A 45 28.05 23.24 6.37
N TRP A 46 28.65 22.07 6.11
CA TRP A 46 28.60 20.94 7.02
C TRP A 46 29.98 20.29 7.17
N SER A 47 30.25 19.77 8.36
CA SER A 47 31.52 19.14 8.72
C SER A 47 31.33 18.03 9.76
N THR A 48 32.33 17.17 9.90
CA THR A 48 32.37 16.17 10.98
C THR A 48 33.03 16.70 12.25
N ASP A 49 33.58 17.92 12.17
CA ASP A 49 34.19 18.66 13.27
C ASP A 49 33.28 19.83 13.69
N GLU A 50 33.05 19.97 15.00
CA GLU A 50 32.21 21.01 15.58
C GLU A 50 32.71 22.42 15.26
N PHE A 51 34.03 22.58 15.15
CA PHE A 51 34.68 23.86 14.93
C PHE A 51 34.88 24.19 13.44
N PHE A 52 34.46 23.30 12.53
CA PHE A 52 34.64 23.45 11.08
C PHE A 52 36.09 23.79 10.69
N THR A 53 37.09 23.18 11.37
CA THR A 53 38.50 23.50 11.15
C THR A 53 39.05 22.95 9.84
N ASN A 54 38.52 21.82 9.38
CA ASN A 54 38.92 21.13 8.16
C ASN A 54 37.93 21.35 7.00
N LEU A 55 37.81 22.59 6.52
CA LEU A 55 36.91 22.94 5.41
C LEU A 55 37.30 22.31 4.05
N SER A 56 38.45 21.63 3.94
CA SER A 56 38.97 21.13 2.65
C SER A 56 38.22 19.93 2.07
N SER A 57 37.36 19.28 2.88
CA SER A 57 36.43 18.22 2.49
C SER A 57 34.96 18.69 2.43
N ASP A 58 34.70 19.97 2.70
CA ASP A 58 33.37 20.49 2.98
C ASP A 58 32.69 20.97 1.69
N VAL A 59 31.47 20.47 1.45
CA VAL A 59 30.70 20.85 0.26
C VAL A 59 29.88 22.09 0.60
N ILE A 60 30.34 23.24 0.14
CA ILE A 60 29.61 24.50 0.26
C ILE A 60 28.51 24.51 -0.80
N LYS A 61 27.24 24.57 -0.40
CA LYS A 61 26.14 24.74 -1.36
C LYS A 61 25.42 26.07 -1.20
N SER A 62 25.25 26.76 -2.33
CA SER A 62 24.31 27.88 -2.43
C SER A 62 22.91 27.37 -2.76
N CYS A 63 21.93 27.74 -1.95
CA CYS A 63 20.52 27.44 -2.17
C CYS A 63 19.68 28.73 -2.16
N PHE A 64 18.60 28.74 -2.94
CA PHE A 64 17.59 29.81 -2.94
C PHE A 64 16.38 29.45 -2.08
N LEU A 65 16.22 28.16 -1.76
CA LEU A 65 15.18 27.63 -0.91
C LEU A 65 15.66 27.56 0.54
N ARG A 66 14.69 27.62 1.47
CA ARG A 66 14.88 27.52 2.93
C ARG A 66 15.00 26.08 3.44
N GLU A 67 15.16 25.15 2.51
CA GLU A 67 15.30 23.72 2.76
C GLU A 67 16.39 23.17 1.83
N TYR A 68 17.22 22.27 2.36
CA TYR A 68 18.26 21.61 1.59
C TYR A 68 18.57 20.21 2.11
N ILE A 69 18.69 19.24 1.22
CA ILE A 69 19.03 17.85 1.55
C ILE A 69 20.51 17.64 1.32
N ILE A 70 21.25 17.39 2.39
CA ILE A 70 22.64 16.91 2.37
C ILE A 70 22.61 15.39 2.12
N ARG A 71 23.37 14.91 1.14
CA ARG A 71 23.39 13.50 0.70
C ARG A 71 24.82 12.95 0.75
N ASN A 72 24.93 11.62 0.68
CA ASN A 72 26.20 10.88 0.67
C ASN A 72 27.04 11.13 1.92
N LEU A 73 26.38 11.27 3.08
CA LEU A 73 27.06 11.38 4.36
C LEU A 73 27.51 10.01 4.84
N THR A 74 28.58 9.99 5.63
CA THR A 74 29.01 8.76 6.30
C THR A 74 27.97 8.37 7.35
N VAL A 75 27.36 7.21 7.15
CA VAL A 75 26.39 6.60 8.07
C VAL A 75 26.99 6.49 9.47
N GLY A 76 26.25 6.91 10.49
CA GLY A 76 26.67 6.83 11.89
C GLY A 76 27.71 7.86 12.34
N GLN A 77 28.11 8.80 11.48
CA GLN A 77 29.07 9.85 11.83
C GLN A 77 28.38 11.18 12.13
N LYS A 78 28.77 11.85 13.23
CA LYS A 78 28.22 13.17 13.58
C LYS A 78 28.46 14.17 12.44
N CYS A 79 27.40 14.89 12.09
CA CYS A 79 27.42 15.93 11.08
C CYS A 79 26.95 17.25 11.71
N TYR A 80 27.85 18.22 11.76
CA TYR A 80 27.60 19.58 12.23
C TYR A 80 27.26 20.46 11.04
N VAL A 81 26.26 21.33 11.18
CA VAL A 81 25.79 22.19 10.08
C VAL A 81 25.66 23.63 10.55
N ARG A 82 26.06 24.57 9.69
CA ARG A 82 25.80 26.00 9.87
C ARG A 82 25.33 26.65 8.57
N VAL A 83 24.51 27.68 8.69
CA VAL A 83 23.91 28.39 7.54
C VAL A 83 24.20 29.88 7.64
N SER A 84 24.51 30.51 6.52
CA SER A 84 24.63 31.97 6.39
C SER A 84 23.78 32.49 5.23
N ALA A 85 23.21 33.67 5.38
CA ALA A 85 22.48 34.35 4.31
C ALA A 85 23.39 35.32 3.55
N SER A 86 23.07 35.60 2.30
CA SER A 86 23.76 36.60 1.50
C SER A 86 22.80 37.55 0.81
N ASN A 87 23.18 38.82 0.75
CA ASN A 87 22.60 39.83 -0.11
C ASN A 87 23.66 40.34 -1.11
N MET A 88 23.38 41.45 -1.79
CA MET A 88 24.30 42.07 -2.75
C MET A 88 25.66 42.52 -2.16
N LYS A 89 25.81 42.61 -0.83
CA LYS A 89 27.08 42.94 -0.17
C LYS A 89 27.97 41.73 0.10
N GLY A 90 27.38 40.55 0.23
CA GLY A 90 28.12 39.33 0.55
C GLY A 90 27.36 38.43 1.50
N PHE A 91 28.08 37.47 2.08
CA PHE A 91 27.56 36.58 3.12
C PHE A 91 27.68 37.25 4.50
N GLY A 92 26.61 37.13 5.28
CA GLY A 92 26.56 37.54 6.66
C GLY A 92 27.07 36.49 7.64
N GLU A 93 26.73 36.67 8.91
CA GLU A 93 27.06 35.75 9.99
C GLU A 93 26.44 34.36 9.78
N THR A 94 27.10 33.33 10.34
CA THR A 94 26.62 31.95 10.34
C THR A 94 25.84 31.64 11.60
N ASN A 95 24.74 30.90 11.49
CA ASN A 95 24.07 30.27 12.62
C ASN A 95 24.28 28.76 12.58
N VAL A 96 24.65 28.17 13.72
CA VAL A 96 24.79 26.71 13.88
C VAL A 96 23.40 26.11 14.05
N ALA A 97 23.22 24.88 13.57
CA ALA A 97 21.98 24.17 13.78
C ALA A 97 21.64 23.94 15.26
N ASN A 98 20.37 23.73 15.56
CA ASN A 98 19.91 23.24 16.85
C ASN A 98 19.01 22.00 16.61
N PRO A 99 19.43 20.79 17.03
CA PRO A 99 20.68 20.47 17.71
C PRO A 99 21.94 20.76 16.85
N PRO A 100 23.12 20.99 17.47
CA PRO A 100 24.35 21.41 16.77
C PRO A 100 24.89 20.36 15.80
N TYR A 101 24.54 19.09 16.01
CA TYR A 101 24.81 18.01 15.10
C TYR A 101 23.64 17.05 15.05
N CYS A 102 23.63 16.19 14.04
CA CYS A 102 22.89 14.94 14.08
C CYS A 102 23.72 13.82 13.45
N THR A 103 23.33 12.59 13.73
CA THR A 103 24.01 11.40 13.23
C THR A 103 23.08 10.72 12.23
N PRO A 104 23.38 10.73 10.92
CA PRO A 104 22.53 10.08 9.94
C PRO A 104 22.59 8.57 10.17
N SER A 105 21.42 8.00 10.47
CA SER A 105 21.27 6.59 10.78
C SER A 105 19.87 6.12 10.43
N ASN A 106 19.72 4.81 10.24
CA ASN A 106 18.46 4.14 9.98
C ASN A 106 18.34 2.87 10.84
N TRP A 107 17.10 2.49 11.17
CA TRP A 107 16.79 1.30 11.96
C TRP A 107 17.46 0.01 11.45
N ARG A 108 17.74 -0.12 10.14
CA ARG A 108 18.42 -1.29 9.53
C ARG A 108 19.84 -1.48 10.05
N GLU A 109 20.49 -0.44 10.55
CA GLU A 109 21.84 -0.54 11.14
C GLU A 109 21.85 -1.25 12.49
N PHE A 110 20.73 -1.23 13.21
CA PHE A 110 20.54 -2.06 14.41
C PHE A 110 20.43 -3.54 14.02
N SER A 111 19.63 -3.87 12.99
CA SER A 111 19.42 -5.26 12.52
C SER A 111 20.71 -5.97 12.11
N LYS A 112 21.66 -5.29 11.44
CA LYS A 112 22.96 -5.88 11.05
C LYS A 112 23.80 -6.34 12.25
N THR A 113 23.60 -5.72 13.42
CA THR A 113 24.35 -6.03 14.64
C THR A 113 23.72 -7.18 15.43
N SER A 114 22.41 -7.41 15.28
CA SER A 114 21.62 -8.39 16.04
C SER A 114 21.38 -9.74 15.32
N ARG A 115 21.95 -9.95 14.12
CA ARG A 115 21.80 -11.18 13.28
C ARG A 115 22.50 -12.43 13.84
N THR A 116 22.56 -12.59 15.16
CA THR A 116 22.98 -13.81 15.85
C THR A 116 21.81 -14.58 16.47
N ASN A 117 20.57 -14.35 16.02
CA ASN A 117 19.43 -15.15 16.44
C ASN A 117 19.16 -16.28 15.45
N ILE A 118 19.50 -17.49 15.88
CA ILE A 118 19.40 -18.81 15.19
C ILE A 118 18.01 -19.09 14.58
N CYS A 119 16.96 -18.40 15.04
CA CYS A 119 15.59 -18.59 14.56
C CYS A 119 15.39 -18.11 13.12
N ASP A 120 15.97 -16.97 12.71
CA ASP A 120 15.72 -16.39 11.38
C ASP A 120 16.34 -17.23 10.24
N LEU A 121 17.47 -17.89 10.50
CA LEU A 121 18.12 -18.78 9.53
C LEU A 121 17.31 -20.05 9.25
N ARG A 122 16.61 -20.58 10.26
CA ARG A 122 15.69 -21.72 10.08
C ARG A 122 14.44 -21.33 9.28
N PHE A 123 13.99 -20.08 9.38
CA PHE A 123 12.81 -19.61 8.66
C PHE A 123 13.07 -19.43 7.16
N GLU A 124 14.23 -18.91 6.75
CA GLU A 124 14.61 -18.91 5.33
C GLU A 124 14.76 -20.33 4.77
N GLU A 125 15.29 -21.27 5.56
CA GLU A 125 15.36 -22.69 5.16
C GLU A 125 13.96 -23.31 4.98
N ILE A 126 13.01 -23.00 5.86
CA ILE A 126 11.63 -23.49 5.78
C ILE A 126 10.87 -22.83 4.62
N GLN A 127 11.02 -21.52 4.42
CA GLN A 127 10.44 -20.81 3.27
C GLN A 127 10.96 -21.38 1.96
N ASN A 128 12.27 -21.62 1.84
CA ASN A 128 12.87 -22.21 0.65
C ASN A 128 12.38 -23.66 0.43
N LYS A 129 12.18 -24.44 1.50
CA LYS A 129 11.59 -25.79 1.38
C LYS A 129 10.14 -25.76 0.91
N ILE A 130 9.30 -24.89 1.47
CA ILE A 130 7.89 -24.76 1.07
C ILE A 130 7.76 -24.24 -0.37
N PHE A 131 8.62 -23.31 -0.78
CA PHE A 131 8.63 -22.78 -2.15
C PHE A 131 9.09 -23.83 -3.16
N ASN A 132 10.12 -24.62 -2.82
CA ASN A 132 10.64 -25.69 -3.67
C ASN A 132 9.70 -26.91 -3.74
N GLU A 133 8.94 -27.22 -2.68
CA GLU A 133 7.93 -28.29 -2.70
C GLU A 133 6.72 -27.96 -3.58
N ARG A 134 6.42 -26.66 -3.79
CA ARG A 134 5.34 -26.22 -4.69
C ARG A 134 5.73 -26.30 -6.18
N GLU A 135 7.02 -26.18 -6.52
CA GLU A 135 7.49 -26.41 -7.90
C GLU A 135 7.83 -27.89 -8.19
N GLY A 136 8.11 -28.69 -7.15
CA GLY A 136 8.52 -30.09 -7.29
C GLY A 136 7.43 -31.10 -7.65
N ASN A 137 6.15 -30.77 -7.51
CA ASN A 137 5.04 -31.72 -7.72
C ASN A 137 4.27 -31.54 -9.04
N GLY A 138 4.84 -30.81 -10.00
CA GLY A 138 4.35 -30.68 -11.37
C GLY A 138 5.06 -31.61 -12.37
N MET A 139 4.77 -32.93 -12.29
CA MET A 139 4.85 -33.89 -13.41
C MET A 139 6.12 -33.88 -14.30
N ASN A 140 7.25 -34.36 -13.78
CA ASN A 140 8.29 -34.96 -14.63
C ASN A 140 7.92 -36.44 -14.90
N ARG A 141 7.22 -36.71 -15.99
CA ARG A 141 7.26 -38.03 -16.63
C ARG A 141 8.19 -37.97 -17.82
N SER A 142 9.38 -38.51 -17.57
CA SER A 142 10.35 -38.96 -18.55
C SER A 142 9.72 -39.92 -19.57
N LEU A 143 9.97 -39.66 -20.86
CA LEU A 143 10.03 -40.68 -21.91
C LEU A 143 11.17 -40.32 -22.86
N ASP A 144 12.05 -41.31 -23.02
CA ASP A 144 13.29 -41.32 -23.79
C ASP A 144 13.11 -41.11 -25.31
N GLY A 145 14.16 -40.55 -25.92
CA GLY A 145 14.77 -41.08 -27.15
C GLY A 145 14.20 -40.64 -28.50
N ASN A 146 14.85 -39.68 -29.16
CA ASN A 146 15.75 -39.98 -30.28
C ASN A 146 16.26 -38.70 -30.97
N GLU A 147 17.59 -38.66 -31.14
CA GLU A 147 18.30 -37.73 -31.99
C GLU A 147 17.90 -37.91 -33.47
N SER A 148 17.65 -36.81 -34.17
CA SER A 148 18.19 -36.62 -35.52
C SER A 148 18.17 -35.15 -35.90
N SER A 149 19.29 -34.77 -36.49
CA SER A 149 19.66 -33.50 -37.10
C SER A 149 18.63 -32.97 -38.10
N ASP A 150 18.39 -31.66 -38.07
CA ASP A 150 18.77 -30.78 -39.19
C ASP A 150 18.48 -29.31 -38.87
N THR A 151 19.54 -28.50 -39.00
CA THR A 151 19.41 -27.04 -39.19
C THR A 151 19.29 -26.79 -40.70
N PRO A 152 18.68 -25.67 -41.14
CA PRO A 152 19.55 -24.54 -41.45
C PRO A 152 18.97 -23.13 -41.23
N SER A 153 19.85 -22.27 -40.72
CA SER A 153 20.18 -20.94 -41.25
C SER A 153 19.20 -19.76 -41.12
N ARG A 154 19.60 -18.86 -40.21
CA ARG A 154 19.59 -17.38 -40.34
C ARG A 154 19.48 -16.88 -41.78
N ARG A 155 18.49 -16.02 -42.04
CA ARG A 155 18.63 -14.83 -42.91
C ARG A 155 17.69 -13.71 -42.46
N ASN A 156 18.32 -12.58 -42.12
CA ASN A 156 17.68 -11.27 -41.99
C ASN A 156 16.91 -10.92 -43.27
N TYR A 157 15.76 -10.23 -43.18
CA TYR A 157 15.46 -9.11 -44.07
C TYR A 157 14.33 -8.22 -43.50
N ARG A 158 14.66 -6.94 -43.34
CA ARG A 158 13.74 -5.80 -43.28
C ARG A 158 13.00 -5.62 -44.62
N ARG A 159 11.80 -5.05 -44.53
CA ARG A 159 10.95 -4.39 -45.56
C ARG A 159 10.12 -5.32 -46.47
N SER A 160 8.80 -5.17 -46.45
CA SER A 160 8.10 -4.21 -47.32
C SER A 160 6.59 -4.19 -47.04
N TYR A 161 6.00 -3.00 -47.04
CA TYR A 161 4.58 -2.80 -47.24
C TYR A 161 4.17 -3.23 -48.67
N GLY A 162 2.94 -3.73 -48.81
CA GLY A 162 2.22 -3.73 -50.10
C GLY A 162 1.48 -5.01 -50.45
N ASN A 163 0.23 -5.15 -49.99
CA ASN A 163 -0.98 -5.30 -50.83
C ASN A 163 -2.14 -6.00 -50.09
N LEU A 164 -3.11 -5.15 -49.74
CA LEU A 164 -4.55 -5.38 -49.62
C LEU A 164 -5.10 -6.77 -50.03
N ARG A 165 -5.71 -7.45 -49.07
CA ARG A 165 -7.11 -7.87 -49.21
C ARG A 165 -7.89 -7.40 -47.99
N ARG A 166 -8.61 -6.29 -48.17
CA ARG A 166 -9.63 -5.78 -47.26
C ARG A 166 -10.75 -6.81 -47.18
N ASN A 167 -10.74 -7.61 -46.12
CA ASN A 167 -11.92 -8.38 -45.76
C ASN A 167 -13.00 -7.39 -45.33
N PHE A 168 -14.10 -7.34 -46.09
CA PHE A 168 -15.34 -6.61 -45.82
C PHE A 168 -16.05 -7.01 -44.50
N ARG A 169 -15.37 -7.72 -43.59
CA ARG A 169 -15.85 -8.04 -42.24
C ARG A 169 -15.56 -6.95 -41.21
N GLN A 170 -14.84 -5.87 -41.57
CA GLN A 170 -14.65 -4.70 -40.71
C GLN A 170 -15.77 -3.65 -40.82
N LEU A 171 -16.80 -3.88 -41.64
CA LEU A 171 -17.98 -3.00 -41.72
C LEU A 171 -19.15 -3.43 -40.84
N PHE A 172 -19.02 -4.58 -40.15
CA PHE A 172 -19.90 -4.96 -39.06
C PHE A 172 -19.04 -5.03 -37.80
N GLN A 173 -18.82 -3.87 -37.19
CA GLN A 173 -18.34 -3.81 -35.82
C GLN A 173 -19.45 -4.45 -34.98
N PHE A 174 -19.33 -5.75 -34.72
CA PHE A 174 -20.19 -6.45 -33.78
C PHE A 174 -19.91 -5.83 -32.42
N TYR A 175 -20.70 -4.83 -32.06
CA TYR A 175 -20.67 -4.28 -30.71
C TYR A 175 -21.01 -5.41 -29.73
N PRO A 176 -20.28 -5.53 -28.61
CA PRO A 176 -20.60 -6.53 -27.59
C PRO A 176 -22.05 -6.34 -27.15
N ARG A 177 -22.81 -7.45 -27.09
CA ARG A 177 -24.20 -7.41 -26.65
C ARG A 177 -24.20 -7.20 -25.14
N LEU A 178 -24.41 -5.96 -24.72
CA LEU A 178 -24.59 -5.63 -23.32
C LEU A 178 -25.82 -6.35 -22.77
N ALA A 179 -25.66 -6.97 -21.61
CA ALA A 179 -26.79 -7.51 -20.90
C ALA A 179 -27.66 -6.34 -20.41
N LYS A 180 -28.97 -6.45 -20.61
CA LYS A 180 -29.94 -5.46 -20.14
C LYS A 180 -30.52 -5.80 -18.78
N SER A 181 -30.30 -7.03 -18.36
CA SER A 181 -30.80 -7.64 -17.13
C SER A 181 -29.85 -8.77 -16.74
N ILE A 182 -29.59 -8.93 -15.45
CA ILE A 182 -28.87 -10.09 -14.93
C ILE A 182 -29.83 -11.29 -14.95
N LYS A 183 -29.54 -12.31 -15.76
CA LYS A 183 -30.38 -13.51 -15.92
C LYS A 183 -29.50 -14.76 -15.92
N ARG A 184 -29.56 -15.56 -14.84
CA ARG A 184 -28.85 -16.85 -14.66
C ARG A 184 -27.39 -16.82 -15.09
N GLY A 185 -26.53 -16.24 -14.26
CA GLY A 185 -25.08 -16.34 -14.48
C GLY A 185 -24.23 -15.39 -13.64
N LEU A 186 -22.93 -15.36 -13.98
CA LEU A 186 -21.95 -14.40 -13.50
C LEU A 186 -21.87 -13.23 -14.48
N TYR A 187 -21.92 -12.01 -13.96
CA TYR A 187 -21.85 -10.78 -14.73
C TYR A 187 -20.71 -9.88 -14.25
N LEU A 188 -20.11 -9.16 -15.19
CA LEU A 188 -19.20 -8.07 -14.92
C LEU A 188 -19.92 -6.75 -15.19
N VAL A 189 -20.05 -5.92 -14.16
CA VAL A 189 -20.78 -4.64 -14.21
C VAL A 189 -19.78 -3.51 -14.06
N SER A 190 -19.88 -2.50 -14.92
CA SER A 190 -19.00 -1.34 -14.92
C SER A 190 -19.72 -0.10 -14.42
N VAL A 191 -19.08 0.61 -13.49
CA VAL A 191 -19.55 1.86 -12.90
C VAL A 191 -18.46 2.92 -13.12
N MET A 192 -18.65 3.72 -14.17
CA MET A 192 -17.77 4.85 -14.47
C MET A 192 -18.39 6.14 -13.96
N ILE A 193 -17.62 6.88 -13.16
CA ILE A 193 -18.05 8.13 -12.51
C ILE A 193 -17.21 9.27 -13.08
N ASN A 194 -17.85 10.40 -13.34
CA ASN A 194 -17.17 11.64 -13.68
C ASN A 194 -17.89 12.81 -13.00
N SER A 195 -17.32 13.28 -11.89
CA SER A 195 -17.93 14.29 -11.03
C SER A 195 -19.29 13.80 -10.50
N ASP A 196 -20.41 14.37 -10.96
CA ASP A 196 -21.78 13.98 -10.56
C ASP A 196 -22.52 13.22 -11.68
N ARG A 197 -21.77 12.62 -12.60
CA ARG A 197 -22.31 11.86 -13.73
C ARG A 197 -21.83 10.42 -13.69
N ILE A 198 -22.72 9.52 -14.09
CA ILE A 198 -22.48 8.10 -14.26
C ILE A 198 -22.60 7.73 -15.74
N LEU A 199 -21.72 6.85 -16.22
CA LEU A 199 -21.78 6.36 -17.59
C LEU A 199 -22.84 5.27 -17.69
N VAL A 200 -23.77 5.46 -18.61
CA VAL A 200 -24.83 4.49 -18.89
C VAL A 200 -24.90 4.20 -20.37
N THR A 201 -25.53 3.09 -20.71
CA THR A 201 -25.88 2.74 -22.09
C THR A 201 -26.95 3.68 -22.64
N ASN A 202 -27.16 3.64 -23.96
CA ASN A 202 -28.25 4.39 -24.59
C ASN A 202 -29.65 4.04 -24.03
N GLU A 203 -29.79 2.87 -23.40
CA GLU A 203 -31.01 2.38 -22.76
C GLU A 203 -31.08 2.69 -21.25
N ASP A 204 -30.27 3.65 -20.77
CA ASP A 204 -30.30 4.13 -19.38
C ASP A 204 -29.91 3.08 -18.30
N VAL A 205 -29.29 1.97 -18.70
CA VAL A 205 -28.76 0.94 -17.79
C VAL A 205 -27.23 0.99 -17.67
N LEU A 206 -26.68 0.46 -16.57
CA LEU A 206 -25.23 0.31 -16.37
C LEU A 206 -24.63 -0.63 -17.43
N PRO A 207 -23.44 -0.34 -17.99
CA PRO A 207 -22.74 -1.27 -18.86
C PRO A 207 -22.42 -2.58 -18.13
N MET A 208 -22.89 -3.69 -18.65
CA MET A 208 -22.68 -5.02 -18.07
C MET A 208 -22.50 -6.09 -19.15
N VAL A 209 -21.57 -7.01 -18.90
CA VAL A 209 -21.24 -8.13 -19.80
C VAL A 209 -21.42 -9.44 -19.04
N GLU A 210 -22.08 -10.40 -19.69
CA GLU A 210 -22.22 -11.75 -19.16
C GLU A 210 -20.90 -12.50 -19.29
N VAL A 211 -20.45 -13.11 -18.19
CA VAL A 211 -19.20 -13.87 -18.14
C VAL A 211 -19.45 -15.32 -18.49
N ASP A 212 -20.29 -15.99 -17.69
CA ASP A 212 -20.65 -17.39 -17.88
C ASP A 212 -21.91 -17.74 -17.07
N GLU A 213 -22.80 -18.57 -17.62
CA GLU A 213 -23.95 -19.12 -16.90
C GLU A 213 -23.53 -20.15 -15.83
N ASN A 214 -22.39 -20.84 -16.04
CA ASN A 214 -21.92 -21.99 -15.25
C ASN A 214 -20.59 -21.69 -14.54
N TYR A 215 -20.56 -20.69 -13.66
CA TYR A 215 -19.35 -20.19 -12.99
C TYR A 215 -18.74 -21.10 -11.88
N GLY A 216 -19.27 -22.31 -11.65
CA GLY A 216 -18.68 -23.31 -10.73
C GLY A 216 -18.76 -22.96 -9.23
N HIS A 217 -18.14 -23.81 -8.38
CA HIS A 217 -18.29 -23.74 -6.91
C HIS A 217 -17.23 -22.88 -6.17
N ASN A 218 -16.04 -22.66 -6.74
CA ASN A 218 -14.92 -21.98 -6.06
C ASN A 218 -14.78 -20.48 -6.43
N LEU A 219 -15.90 -19.78 -6.56
CA LEU A 219 -15.96 -18.40 -7.07
C LEU A 219 -15.10 -17.40 -6.28
N LEU A 220 -14.94 -17.60 -4.96
CA LEU A 220 -14.12 -16.71 -4.12
C LEU A 220 -12.66 -16.65 -4.58
N THR A 221 -12.09 -17.78 -5.00
CA THR A 221 -10.69 -17.84 -5.46
C THR A 221 -10.50 -17.09 -6.77
N ASP A 222 -11.45 -17.22 -7.70
CA ASP A 222 -11.43 -16.52 -8.99
C ASP A 222 -11.74 -15.03 -8.83
N PHE A 223 -12.60 -14.67 -7.87
CA PHE A 223 -12.86 -13.29 -7.48
C PHE A 223 -11.59 -12.61 -6.93
N GLN A 224 -10.89 -13.25 -5.99
CA GLN A 224 -9.62 -12.72 -5.44
C GLN A 224 -8.53 -12.62 -6.50
N TRP A 225 -8.45 -13.60 -7.41
CA TRP A 225 -7.54 -13.54 -8.56
C TRP A 225 -7.87 -12.36 -9.47
N PHE A 226 -9.15 -12.15 -9.79
CA PHE A 226 -9.58 -11.06 -10.65
C PHE A 226 -9.36 -9.69 -9.98
N MET A 227 -9.56 -9.59 -8.67
CA MET A 227 -9.26 -8.39 -7.89
C MET A 227 -7.81 -7.95 -8.09
N LYS A 228 -6.85 -8.89 -8.04
CA LYS A 228 -5.43 -8.63 -8.31
C LYS A 228 -5.18 -8.18 -9.76
N LEU A 229 -5.90 -8.76 -10.72
CA LEU A 229 -5.80 -8.38 -12.13
C LEU A 229 -6.23 -6.92 -12.37
N THR A 230 -7.16 -6.38 -11.56
CA THR A 230 -7.60 -4.97 -11.68
C THR A 230 -6.51 -3.94 -11.39
N PHE A 231 -5.31 -4.35 -10.98
CA PHE A 231 -4.14 -3.48 -10.85
C PHE A 231 -3.31 -3.35 -12.13
N VAL A 232 -3.58 -4.18 -13.14
CA VAL A 232 -2.72 -4.32 -14.32
C VAL A 232 -3.53 -4.32 -15.62
N TRP A 233 -4.46 -3.36 -15.74
CA TRP A 233 -5.35 -3.25 -16.90
C TRP A 233 -4.61 -3.08 -18.24
N GLU A 234 -3.44 -2.41 -18.24
CA GLU A 234 -2.61 -2.19 -19.44
C GLU A 234 -2.12 -3.51 -20.05
N ASP A 235 -1.84 -4.52 -19.21
CA ASP A 235 -1.26 -5.80 -19.63
C ASP A 235 -2.32 -6.86 -19.95
N LEU A 236 -3.60 -6.55 -19.80
CA LEU A 236 -4.69 -7.52 -19.90
C LEU A 236 -4.76 -8.22 -21.28
N LYS A 237 -4.38 -7.50 -22.35
CA LYS A 237 -4.25 -8.05 -23.71
C LYS A 237 -3.12 -9.08 -23.84
N SER A 238 -2.08 -8.97 -23.01
CA SER A 238 -0.93 -9.90 -22.98
C SER A 238 -1.17 -11.14 -22.12
N VAL A 239 -2.07 -11.05 -21.13
CA VAL A 239 -2.44 -12.17 -20.24
C VAL A 239 -3.32 -13.20 -20.96
N ARG A 240 -4.17 -12.74 -21.88
CA ARG A 240 -5.15 -13.56 -22.60
C ARG A 240 -4.54 -14.79 -23.30
N PRO A 241 -3.49 -14.68 -24.15
CA PRO A 241 -2.94 -15.84 -24.86
C PRO A 241 -2.41 -16.94 -23.92
N ASN A 242 -1.91 -16.58 -22.74
CA ASN A 242 -1.39 -17.53 -21.76
C ASN A 242 -2.50 -18.37 -21.13
N LEU A 243 -3.64 -17.73 -20.84
CA LEU A 243 -4.80 -18.40 -20.28
C LEU A 243 -5.52 -19.27 -21.35
N GLU A 244 -5.54 -18.85 -22.63
CA GLU A 244 -6.11 -19.64 -23.74
C GLU A 244 -5.38 -20.99 -23.92
N ARG A 245 -4.07 -21.01 -23.67
CA ARG A 245 -3.22 -22.22 -23.73
C ARG A 245 -3.51 -23.23 -22.63
N CYS A 246 -4.14 -22.80 -21.53
CA CYS A 246 -4.45 -23.61 -20.34
C CYS A 246 -5.97 -23.85 -20.17
N SER A 247 -6.77 -23.62 -21.22
CA SER A 247 -8.24 -23.59 -21.19
C SER A 247 -8.92 -24.94 -20.87
N SER A 248 -8.18 -26.04 -20.79
CA SER A 248 -8.69 -27.38 -20.50
C SER A 248 -9.10 -27.59 -19.04
N ALA A 249 -8.65 -26.74 -18.11
CA ALA A 249 -9.05 -26.78 -16.71
C ALA A 249 -10.17 -25.76 -16.41
N THR A 250 -11.19 -26.18 -15.65
CA THR A 250 -12.41 -25.40 -15.38
C THR A 250 -12.14 -24.05 -14.71
N SER A 251 -11.14 -23.96 -13.82
CA SER A 251 -10.72 -22.71 -13.19
C SER A 251 -10.12 -21.71 -14.20
N PHE A 252 -9.33 -22.19 -15.16
CA PHE A 252 -8.74 -21.34 -16.20
C PHE A 252 -9.78 -20.90 -17.23
N TYR A 253 -10.78 -21.74 -17.49
CA TYR A 253 -11.89 -21.40 -18.38
C TYR A 253 -12.71 -20.22 -17.85
N LEU A 254 -13.09 -20.21 -16.57
CA LEU A 254 -13.81 -19.07 -16.00
C LEU A 254 -12.94 -17.79 -16.00
N ARG A 255 -11.66 -17.89 -15.62
CA ARG A 255 -10.72 -16.76 -15.67
C ARG A 255 -10.56 -16.19 -17.07
N MET A 256 -10.52 -17.05 -18.09
CA MET A 256 -10.54 -16.66 -19.50
C MET A 256 -11.79 -15.86 -19.86
N LYS A 257 -12.96 -16.32 -19.42
CA LYS A 257 -14.25 -15.64 -19.64
C LYS A 257 -14.30 -14.28 -18.95
N ILE A 258 -13.81 -14.20 -17.71
CA ILE A 258 -13.72 -12.94 -16.96
C ILE A 258 -12.83 -11.93 -17.71
N VAL A 259 -11.66 -12.36 -18.19
CA VAL A 259 -10.76 -11.51 -18.99
C VAL A 259 -11.41 -11.09 -20.30
N GLN A 260 -12.12 -11.99 -20.97
CA GLN A 260 -12.85 -11.66 -22.19
C GLN A 260 -13.93 -10.59 -21.95
N ALA A 261 -14.73 -10.74 -20.89
CA ALA A 261 -15.75 -9.76 -20.51
C ALA A 261 -15.13 -8.39 -20.15
N ALA A 262 -13.99 -8.38 -19.48
CA ALA A 262 -13.24 -7.16 -19.19
C ALA A 262 -12.71 -6.47 -20.45
N ILE A 263 -12.16 -7.21 -21.43
CA ILE A 263 -11.73 -6.64 -22.71
C ILE A 263 -12.94 -6.04 -23.45
N GLU A 264 -14.08 -6.72 -23.43
CA GLU A 264 -15.30 -6.21 -24.07
C GLU A 264 -15.74 -4.87 -23.47
N LEU A 265 -15.74 -4.74 -22.14
CA LEU A 265 -15.98 -3.46 -21.46
C LEU A 265 -14.94 -2.40 -21.83
N GLN A 266 -13.64 -2.72 -21.83
CA GLN A 266 -12.59 -1.77 -22.24
C GLN A 266 -12.80 -1.26 -23.68
N THR A 267 -13.21 -2.15 -24.59
CA THR A 267 -13.45 -1.77 -25.99
C THR A 267 -14.70 -0.94 -26.18
N LEU A 268 -15.73 -1.18 -25.39
CA LEU A 268 -17.01 -0.47 -25.46
C LEU A 268 -16.91 0.92 -24.85
N GLU A 269 -16.28 1.01 -23.68
CA GLU A 269 -16.15 2.27 -22.94
C GLU A 269 -15.00 3.14 -23.46
N GLU A 270 -14.18 2.60 -24.37
CA GLU A 270 -12.97 3.24 -24.89
C GLU A 270 -11.99 3.65 -23.76
N ILE A 271 -12.10 2.97 -22.61
CA ILE A 271 -11.32 3.20 -21.39
C ILE A 271 -10.47 1.96 -21.12
N ASN A 272 -9.14 2.14 -21.05
CA ASN A 272 -8.24 1.03 -20.73
C ASN A 272 -8.33 0.62 -19.25
N ASN A 273 -8.43 1.58 -18.34
CA ASN A 273 -8.49 1.28 -16.90
C ASN A 273 -9.95 1.23 -16.45
N LEU A 274 -10.50 0.04 -16.22
CA LEU A 274 -11.89 -0.11 -15.75
C LEU A 274 -12.07 0.17 -14.24
N GLY A 275 -11.03 0.63 -13.56
CA GLY A 275 -11.07 0.96 -12.14
C GLY A 275 -10.80 -0.25 -11.25
N ARG A 276 -11.52 -0.35 -10.13
CA ARG A 276 -11.31 -1.37 -9.10
C ARG A 276 -12.52 -2.25 -8.92
N LEU A 277 -12.28 -3.51 -8.60
CA LEU A 277 -13.32 -4.43 -8.17
C LEU A 277 -13.80 -4.06 -6.77
N HIS A 278 -15.11 -3.94 -6.58
CA HIS A 278 -15.72 -3.80 -5.27
C HIS A 278 -15.31 -4.98 -4.39
N HIS A 279 -15.12 -4.75 -3.09
CA HIS A 279 -14.48 -5.73 -2.19
C HIS A 279 -15.29 -7.03 -1.99
N ALA A 280 -16.59 -6.99 -2.28
CA ALA A 280 -17.47 -8.15 -2.29
C ALA A 280 -18.23 -8.24 -3.61
N TYR A 281 -18.52 -9.45 -4.09
CA TYR A 281 -19.47 -9.64 -5.19
C TYR A 281 -20.91 -9.62 -4.67
N ILE A 282 -21.86 -9.17 -5.49
CA ILE A 282 -23.28 -9.24 -5.17
C ILE A 282 -23.83 -10.58 -5.64
N ARG A 283 -24.59 -11.26 -4.79
CA ARG A 283 -25.29 -12.51 -5.11
C ARG A 283 -26.76 -12.37 -4.73
N ASP A 284 -27.66 -12.73 -5.64
CA ASP A 284 -29.09 -12.80 -5.34
C ASP A 284 -29.54 -14.20 -4.91
N ASN A 285 -30.82 -14.31 -4.54
CA ASN A 285 -31.43 -15.56 -4.07
C ASN A 285 -31.56 -16.61 -5.19
N GLU A 286 -31.48 -16.19 -6.46
CA GLU A 286 -31.56 -17.07 -7.62
C GLU A 286 -30.18 -17.61 -8.03
N GLY A 287 -29.12 -17.18 -7.33
CA GLY A 287 -27.75 -17.60 -7.59
C GLY A 287 -27.06 -16.79 -8.68
N ASN A 288 -27.63 -15.66 -9.12
CA ASN A 288 -26.95 -14.74 -10.01
C ASN A 288 -25.88 -13.98 -9.25
N VAL A 289 -24.73 -13.75 -9.89
CA VAL A 289 -23.60 -13.05 -9.28
C VAL A 289 -23.14 -11.89 -10.15
N ALA A 290 -22.82 -10.77 -9.52
CA ALA A 290 -22.25 -9.60 -10.17
C ALA A 290 -20.92 -9.20 -9.53
N PHE A 291 -19.90 -9.07 -10.38
CA PHE A 291 -18.63 -8.42 -10.08
C PHE A 291 -18.75 -6.97 -10.50
N VAL A 292 -18.64 -6.04 -9.55
CA VAL A 292 -18.84 -4.61 -9.80
C VAL A 292 -17.48 -3.91 -9.86
N LEU A 293 -17.16 -3.33 -11.01
CA LEU A 293 -15.99 -2.49 -11.23
C LEU A 293 -16.40 -1.02 -11.06
N ILE A 294 -15.62 -0.24 -10.31
CA ILE A 294 -15.87 1.17 -10.05
C ILE A 294 -14.64 1.97 -10.44
N ASN A 295 -14.81 3.03 -11.22
CA ASN A 295 -13.76 3.98 -11.56
C ASN A 295 -14.27 5.42 -11.48
N ASP A 296 -13.46 6.31 -10.90
CA ASP A 296 -13.71 7.74 -10.90
C ASP A 296 -12.73 8.46 -11.82
N LEU A 297 -13.27 9.01 -12.89
CA LEU A 297 -12.60 9.72 -13.97
C LEU A 297 -12.66 11.24 -13.80
N SER A 298 -13.15 11.74 -12.66
CA SER A 298 -13.26 13.18 -12.35
C SER A 298 -11.96 13.98 -12.56
N SER A 299 -10.81 13.32 -12.41
CA SER A 299 -9.48 13.94 -12.61
C SER A 299 -8.99 13.93 -14.06
N ASP A 300 -9.59 13.14 -14.95
CA ASP A 300 -9.12 12.99 -16.34
C ASP A 300 -9.96 13.82 -17.33
N THR A 301 -9.44 15.00 -17.66
CA THR A 301 -10.05 15.94 -18.61
C THR A 301 -10.35 15.35 -19.99
N ARG A 302 -9.68 14.24 -20.39
CA ARG A 302 -9.87 13.57 -21.69
C ARG A 302 -11.16 12.75 -21.78
N THR A 303 -11.79 12.43 -20.66
CA THR A 303 -12.94 11.51 -20.57
C THR A 303 -14.31 12.21 -20.66
N ASN A 304 -14.32 13.52 -20.94
CA ASN A 304 -15.55 14.30 -21.06
C ASN A 304 -16.34 14.04 -22.35
N VAL A 305 -15.75 13.39 -23.34
CA VAL A 305 -16.45 12.96 -24.55
C VAL A 305 -17.07 11.59 -24.30
N SER A 306 -18.37 11.45 -24.53
CA SER A 306 -19.04 10.16 -24.40
C SER A 306 -18.52 9.16 -25.45
N PRO A 307 -18.16 7.93 -25.04
CA PRO A 307 -17.81 6.85 -25.96
C PRO A 307 -18.93 6.55 -26.94
N SER A 308 -18.59 5.95 -28.08
CA SER A 308 -19.61 5.56 -29.07
C SER A 308 -20.59 4.54 -28.46
N ASN A 309 -21.88 4.90 -28.35
CA ASN A 309 -23.00 4.13 -27.76
C ASN A 309 -23.21 4.19 -26.25
N LEU A 310 -22.45 5.03 -25.55
CA LEU A 310 -22.66 5.32 -24.13
C LEU A 310 -22.97 6.81 -23.95
N LYS A 311 -23.59 7.16 -22.83
CA LYS A 311 -23.90 8.54 -22.49
C LYS A 311 -23.68 8.80 -21.01
N TRP A 312 -23.21 10.00 -20.70
CA TRP A 312 -23.10 10.47 -19.32
C TRP A 312 -24.48 10.93 -18.84
N MET A 313 -24.94 10.37 -17.73
CA MET A 313 -26.20 10.74 -17.08
C MET A 313 -25.91 11.32 -15.70
N ALA A 314 -26.66 12.36 -15.28
CA ALA A 314 -26.58 12.84 -13.90
C ALA A 314 -26.98 11.73 -12.92
N MET A 315 -26.23 11.57 -11.82
CA MET A 315 -26.48 10.51 -10.84
C MET A 315 -27.89 10.63 -10.23
N THR A 316 -28.36 11.85 -9.96
CA THR A 316 -29.72 12.12 -9.47
C THR A 316 -30.80 11.53 -10.39
N LYS A 317 -30.72 11.83 -11.69
CA LYS A 317 -31.63 11.30 -12.72
C LYS A 317 -31.56 9.77 -12.81
N PHE A 318 -30.36 9.21 -12.73
CA PHE A 318 -30.17 7.75 -12.78
C PHE A 318 -30.89 7.06 -11.60
N PHE A 319 -30.68 7.54 -10.38
CA PHE A 319 -31.33 6.97 -9.20
C PHE A 319 -32.85 7.15 -9.21
N GLU A 320 -33.37 8.25 -9.78
CA GLU A 320 -34.81 8.44 -9.98
C GLU A 320 -35.40 7.41 -10.94
N LEU A 321 -34.79 7.23 -12.12
CA LEU A 321 -35.24 6.23 -13.11
C LEU A 321 -35.24 4.81 -12.55
N MET A 322 -34.23 4.47 -11.77
CA MET A 322 -34.13 3.13 -11.19
C MET A 322 -35.20 2.87 -10.11
N LYS A 323 -35.57 3.89 -9.32
CA LYS A 323 -36.66 3.79 -8.32
C LYS A 323 -38.03 3.57 -8.96
N GLU A 324 -38.27 4.11 -10.16
CA GLU A 324 -39.53 3.90 -10.89
C GLU A 324 -39.63 2.45 -11.43
N SER A 325 -38.50 1.88 -11.85
CA SER A 325 -38.42 0.53 -12.41
C SER A 325 -38.51 -0.60 -11.36
N SER A 326 -38.22 -0.31 -10.09
CA SER A 326 -38.12 -1.30 -9.00
C SER A 326 -39.47 -1.73 -8.41
N SER A 327 -40.59 -1.17 -8.90
CA SER A 327 -41.94 -1.42 -8.38
C SER A 327 -42.46 -2.87 -8.55
N LEU A 328 -41.75 -3.73 -9.32
CA LEU A 328 -42.21 -5.08 -9.67
C LEU A 328 -41.29 -6.24 -9.23
N THR A 329 -40.02 -5.99 -8.87
CA THR A 329 -39.06 -7.07 -8.51
C THR A 329 -38.10 -6.63 -7.41
N THR A 330 -38.48 -6.87 -6.15
CA THR A 330 -37.78 -6.35 -4.97
C THR A 330 -36.46 -7.07 -4.60
N ASN A 331 -36.06 -8.13 -5.32
CA ASN A 331 -34.92 -8.98 -4.95
C ASN A 331 -33.93 -9.32 -6.09
N SER A 332 -33.98 -8.62 -7.22
CA SER A 332 -33.05 -8.90 -8.33
C SER A 332 -31.62 -8.47 -8.00
N CYS A 333 -30.62 -9.17 -8.54
CA CYS A 333 -29.21 -8.80 -8.37
C CYS A 333 -28.93 -7.33 -8.76
N LEU A 334 -29.55 -6.84 -9.85
CA LEU A 334 -29.43 -5.45 -10.28
C LEU A 334 -30.00 -4.47 -9.27
N GLN A 335 -31.14 -4.76 -8.66
CA GLN A 335 -31.72 -3.91 -7.62
C GLN A 335 -30.76 -3.79 -6.43
N GLN A 336 -30.17 -4.91 -5.99
CA GLN A 336 -29.18 -4.89 -4.91
C GLN A 336 -27.93 -4.08 -5.26
N ILE A 337 -27.49 -4.10 -6.53
CA ILE A 337 -26.39 -3.24 -7.00
C ILE A 337 -26.78 -1.78 -6.86
N ILE A 338 -27.95 -1.39 -7.38
CA ILE A 338 -28.43 0.00 -7.37
C ILE A 338 -28.61 0.50 -5.93
N ASP A 339 -29.21 -0.30 -5.05
CA ASP A 339 -29.46 0.07 -3.65
C ASP A 339 -28.15 0.29 -2.88
N LYS A 340 -27.14 -0.55 -3.15
CA LYS A 340 -25.82 -0.46 -2.49
C LYS A 340 -24.85 0.48 -3.20
N LEU A 341 -25.17 0.94 -4.41
CA LEU A 341 -24.26 1.70 -5.25
C LEU A 341 -23.67 2.94 -4.54
N PRO A 342 -24.45 3.76 -3.81
CA PRO A 342 -23.89 4.90 -3.07
C PRO A 342 -22.82 4.46 -2.06
N ASP A 343 -23.09 3.42 -1.26
CA ASP A 343 -22.15 2.88 -0.28
C ASP A 343 -20.88 2.32 -0.95
N MET A 344 -21.03 1.69 -2.13
CA MET A 344 -19.89 1.18 -2.90
C MET A 344 -19.00 2.29 -3.43
N ILE A 345 -19.60 3.39 -3.90
CA ILE A 345 -18.89 4.58 -4.39
C ILE A 345 -18.15 5.26 -3.23
N ASP A 346 -18.81 5.43 -2.08
CA ASP A 346 -18.18 5.98 -0.88
C ASP A 346 -17.02 5.10 -0.40
N SER A 347 -17.20 3.77 -0.39
CA SER A 347 -16.16 2.80 -0.07
C SER A 347 -14.99 2.86 -1.06
N TYR A 348 -15.28 3.02 -2.36
CA TYR A 348 -14.27 3.20 -3.40
C TYR A 348 -13.44 4.47 -3.15
N HIS A 349 -14.09 5.63 -2.96
CA HIS A 349 -13.37 6.88 -2.68
C HIS A 349 -12.58 6.82 -1.37
N ALA A 350 -13.11 6.17 -0.33
CA ALA A 350 -12.39 5.90 0.91
C ALA A 350 -11.12 5.06 0.65
N SER A 351 -11.19 4.03 -0.19
CA SER A 351 -10.05 3.17 -0.53
C SER A 351 -8.96 3.87 -1.35
N MET A 352 -9.31 4.97 -2.04
CA MET A 352 -8.35 5.78 -2.82
C MET A 352 -7.56 6.78 -1.96
N ARG A 353 -7.92 6.96 -0.69
CA ARG A 353 -7.22 7.86 0.23
C ARG A 353 -5.92 7.24 0.72
N SER A 354 -4.89 8.07 0.88
CA SER A 354 -3.58 7.68 1.38
C SER A 354 -3.18 8.57 2.55
N LEU A 355 -2.34 8.05 3.44
CA LEU A 355 -1.70 8.86 4.48
C LEU A 355 -0.73 9.88 3.87
N ASP A 356 -0.65 11.03 4.53
CA ASP A 356 0.40 12.03 4.27
C ASP A 356 1.77 11.46 4.63
N PRO A 357 2.86 11.94 4.02
CA PRO A 357 4.22 11.54 4.37
C PRO A 357 4.54 11.73 5.87
N GLY A 358 5.25 10.77 6.46
CA GLY A 358 5.74 10.82 7.82
C GLY A 358 5.87 9.48 8.53
N LEU A 359 6.18 9.55 9.82
CA LEU A 359 6.23 8.40 10.70
C LEU A 359 4.95 8.34 11.52
N TYR A 360 4.32 7.17 11.56
CA TYR A 360 3.08 6.93 12.28
C TYR A 360 3.22 5.76 13.26
N VAL A 361 2.46 5.80 14.35
CA VAL A 361 2.20 4.64 15.19
C VAL A 361 0.85 4.05 14.77
N ALA A 362 0.82 2.75 14.49
CA ALA A 362 -0.37 2.04 14.02
C ALA A 362 -0.74 0.92 14.98
N TYR A 363 -2.02 0.64 15.16
CA TYR A 363 -2.51 -0.44 16.02
C TYR A 363 -3.03 -1.59 15.16
N LEU A 364 -2.44 -2.77 15.33
CA LEU A 364 -2.85 -4.00 14.67
C LEU A 364 -3.73 -4.82 15.62
N LYS A 365 -5.02 -4.88 15.29
CA LYS A 365 -5.97 -5.80 15.91
C LYS A 365 -6.53 -6.75 14.85
N MET A 366 -6.37 -8.04 15.11
CA MET A 366 -6.89 -9.09 14.26
C MET A 366 -8.03 -9.82 14.96
N GLN A 367 -8.99 -10.29 14.17
CA GLN A 367 -10.06 -11.18 14.62
C GLN A 367 -9.99 -12.43 13.75
N ASN A 368 -9.92 -13.59 14.39
CA ASN A 368 -10.01 -14.86 13.68
C ASN A 368 -11.47 -15.32 13.56
N SER A 369 -11.84 -15.87 12.40
CA SER A 369 -13.11 -16.56 12.18
C SER A 369 -12.83 -17.84 11.40
N VAL A 370 -13.72 -18.83 11.49
CA VAL A 370 -13.54 -20.16 10.87
C VAL A 370 -13.15 -20.08 9.38
N ASP A 371 -13.68 -19.09 8.67
CA ASP A 371 -13.50 -18.95 7.22
C ASP A 371 -12.51 -17.85 6.81
N SER A 372 -12.07 -16.98 7.74
CA SER A 372 -11.21 -15.85 7.40
C SER A 372 -10.54 -15.17 8.61
N ILE A 373 -9.28 -14.79 8.45
CA ILE A 373 -8.62 -13.81 9.33
C ILE A 373 -9.06 -12.42 8.88
N ARG A 374 -9.48 -11.59 9.83
CA ARG A 374 -9.88 -10.20 9.59
C ARG A 374 -9.00 -9.24 10.37
N VAL A 375 -8.77 -8.08 9.80
CA VAL A 375 -7.98 -7.00 10.40
C VAL A 375 -8.86 -5.76 10.59
N MET A 376 -8.70 -5.10 11.73
CA MET A 376 -9.37 -3.84 12.03
C MET A 376 -8.75 -2.70 11.22
N VAL A 377 -9.57 -1.93 10.51
CA VAL A 377 -9.14 -0.83 9.64
C VAL A 377 -10.04 0.39 9.81
N ASN A 378 -9.58 1.55 9.35
CA ASN A 378 -10.40 2.76 9.31
C ASN A 378 -11.47 2.65 8.20
N LYS A 379 -12.74 2.85 8.54
CA LYS A 379 -13.87 2.80 7.60
C LYS A 379 -13.71 3.77 6.42
N HIS A 380 -13.14 4.94 6.68
CA HIS A 380 -12.94 6.00 5.68
C HIS A 380 -11.60 5.90 4.95
N MET A 381 -10.76 4.93 5.31
CA MET A 381 -9.50 4.62 4.65
C MET A 381 -9.14 3.13 4.87
N PRO A 382 -9.86 2.20 4.20
CA PRO A 382 -9.77 0.77 4.46
C PRO A 382 -8.41 0.15 4.11
N GLY A 383 -7.54 0.86 3.38
CA GLY A 383 -6.15 0.45 3.12
C GLY A 383 -5.17 0.82 4.24
N SER A 384 -5.64 1.43 5.33
CA SER A 384 -4.81 1.83 6.47
C SER A 384 -5.28 1.19 7.76
N LEU A 385 -4.31 0.74 8.56
CA LEU A 385 -4.53 0.44 9.97
C LEU A 385 -4.94 1.72 10.72
N PRO A 386 -5.65 1.61 11.84
CA PRO A 386 -5.81 2.70 12.79
C PRO A 386 -4.43 3.23 13.18
N CYS A 387 -4.17 4.51 12.94
CA CYS A 387 -2.86 5.09 13.17
C CYS A 387 -2.92 6.58 13.51
N THR A 388 -1.90 7.03 14.24
CA THR A 388 -1.69 8.45 14.58
C THR A 388 -0.29 8.87 14.11
N LYS A 389 -0.18 10.09 13.59
CA LYS A 389 1.09 10.63 13.12
C LYS A 389 1.99 10.98 14.30
N ILE A 390 3.23 10.49 14.28
CA ILE A 390 4.27 10.84 15.25
C ILE A 390 4.99 12.10 14.79
N ARG A 391 5.48 12.10 13.54
CA ARG A 391 6.21 13.22 12.94
C ARG A 391 6.14 13.22 11.41
N SER A 392 6.56 14.31 10.78
CA SER A 392 6.57 14.50 9.32
C SER A 392 7.65 13.70 8.59
N VAL A 393 8.71 13.28 9.28
CA VAL A 393 9.79 12.49 8.68
C VAL A 393 9.63 11.02 9.00
N ALA A 394 9.68 10.18 7.98
CA ALA A 394 9.43 8.74 8.07
C ALA A 394 10.63 7.91 8.57
N ASN A 395 11.85 8.42 8.46
CA ASN A 395 13.04 7.68 8.88
C ASN A 395 13.06 7.49 10.40
N VAL A 396 13.24 6.25 10.84
CA VAL A 396 13.51 5.88 12.24
C VAL A 396 15.01 5.68 12.40
N SER A 397 15.63 6.38 13.35
CA SER A 397 17.07 6.30 13.60
C SER A 397 17.45 4.97 14.26
N LYS A 398 18.74 4.62 14.22
CA LYS A 398 19.27 3.44 14.91
C LYS A 398 19.02 3.52 16.42
N GLU A 399 19.17 4.70 17.01
CA GLU A 399 19.03 4.98 18.44
C GLU A 399 17.55 4.88 18.88
N GLU A 400 16.64 5.48 18.09
CA GLU A 400 15.19 5.37 18.30
C GLU A 400 14.74 3.90 18.26
N TRP A 401 15.22 3.14 17.27
CA TRP A 401 14.89 1.72 17.13
C TRP A 401 15.47 0.85 18.25
N LYS A 402 16.71 1.13 18.68
CA LYS A 402 17.34 0.47 19.84
C LYS A 402 16.52 0.72 21.12
N TRP A 403 16.05 1.95 21.33
CA TRP A 403 15.21 2.28 22.49
C TRP A 403 13.89 1.49 22.49
N LEU A 404 13.21 1.40 21.35
CA LEU A 404 11.98 0.60 21.21
C LEU A 404 12.19 -0.89 21.56
N HIS A 405 13.40 -1.43 21.39
CA HIS A 405 13.76 -2.80 21.74
C HIS A 405 14.14 -2.99 23.21
N THR A 406 14.83 -2.02 23.79
CA THR A 406 15.43 -2.14 25.13
C THR A 406 14.36 -2.05 26.22
N ASN A 407 13.24 -1.36 25.96
CA ASN A 407 12.12 -1.25 26.91
C ASN A 407 11.37 -2.57 27.21
N ASN A 408 11.73 -3.70 26.58
CA ASN A 408 11.23 -5.02 26.97
C ASN A 408 12.10 -5.73 28.02
N ASN A 409 13.35 -5.30 28.26
CA ASN A 409 14.24 -5.93 29.24
C ASN A 409 15.16 -4.90 29.91
N GLU A 410 14.76 -4.52 31.13
CA GLU A 410 15.55 -3.95 32.23
C GLU A 410 16.26 -2.59 32.06
N ASN A 411 16.24 -1.88 33.19
CA ASN A 411 16.95 -0.65 33.50
C ASN A 411 18.44 -0.74 33.13
N SER A 412 18.84 -0.18 32.00
CA SER A 412 20.22 0.22 31.76
C SER A 412 20.37 1.71 32.04
N SER A 413 20.50 2.01 33.32
CA SER A 413 21.01 3.28 33.82
C SER A 413 22.51 3.34 33.58
N GLU A 414 22.94 3.72 32.38
CA GLU A 414 24.31 4.12 32.06
C GLU A 414 24.34 4.66 30.62
N ASP A 415 24.07 5.96 30.46
CA ASP A 415 24.61 6.85 29.41
C ASP A 415 23.98 8.25 29.58
N GLU A 416 24.55 9.05 30.49
CA GLU A 416 24.15 10.43 30.83
C GLU A 416 24.53 11.46 29.74
N SER A 417 24.11 11.24 28.51
CA SER A 417 23.93 12.33 27.55
C SER A 417 22.77 11.97 26.63
N LEU A 418 21.56 12.06 27.15
CA LEU A 418 20.34 11.96 26.34
C LEU A 418 20.41 13.00 25.22
N ASP A 419 20.61 12.51 24.00
CA ASP A 419 20.45 13.31 22.80
C ASP A 419 19.04 13.90 22.83
N ASN A 420 18.92 15.24 22.85
CA ASN A 420 17.63 15.95 22.90
C ASN A 420 16.65 15.44 21.83
N SER A 421 17.17 14.94 20.71
CA SER A 421 16.36 14.35 19.63
C SER A 421 15.64 13.06 20.05
N LEU A 422 16.29 12.20 20.85
CA LEU A 422 15.69 10.95 21.32
C LEU A 422 14.60 11.21 22.36
N GLU A 423 14.80 12.15 23.29
CA GLU A 423 13.75 12.54 24.25
C GLU A 423 12.53 13.17 23.57
N LEU A 424 12.76 13.98 22.53
CA LEU A 424 11.70 14.50 21.70
C LEU A 424 10.91 13.38 21.02
N PHE A 425 11.61 12.39 20.43
CA PHE A 425 10.98 11.23 19.82
C PHE A 425 10.14 10.44 20.82
N LYS A 426 10.67 10.15 22.02
CA LYS A 426 9.93 9.45 23.08
C LYS A 426 8.62 10.17 23.40
N THR A 427 8.69 11.48 23.63
CA THR A 427 7.51 12.31 23.94
C THR A 427 6.48 12.24 22.81
N GLN A 428 6.91 12.47 21.56
CA GLN A 428 6.05 12.39 20.38
C GLN A 428 5.42 11.01 20.19
N PHE A 429 6.19 9.94 20.42
CA PHE A 429 5.73 8.56 20.31
C PHE A 429 4.63 8.27 21.34
N PHE A 430 4.85 8.61 22.62
CA PHE A 430 3.86 8.38 23.67
C PHE A 430 2.60 9.22 23.46
N ASP A 431 2.73 10.48 23.04
CA ASP A 431 1.57 11.34 22.76
C ASP A 431 0.75 10.79 21.59
N ALA A 432 1.40 10.36 20.51
CA ALA A 432 0.72 9.74 19.37
C ALA A 432 0.05 8.41 19.74
N ALA A 433 0.71 7.59 20.57
CA ALA A 433 0.14 6.34 21.07
C ALA A 433 -1.07 6.59 21.97
N LYS A 434 -1.01 7.54 22.90
CA LYS A 434 -2.17 7.91 23.74
C LYS A 434 -3.35 8.38 22.89
N GLN A 435 -3.10 9.24 21.90
CA GLN A 435 -4.13 9.68 20.97
C GLN A 435 -4.74 8.51 20.18
N LEU A 436 -3.92 7.54 19.78
CA LEU A 436 -4.40 6.33 19.10
C LEU A 436 -5.31 5.49 20.01
N PHE A 437 -4.96 5.36 21.29
CA PHE A 437 -5.75 4.56 22.23
C PHE A 437 -7.08 5.24 22.57
N VAL A 438 -7.08 6.57 22.72
CA VAL A 438 -8.32 7.36 22.84
C VAL A 438 -9.20 7.19 21.59
N MET A 439 -8.61 7.20 20.40
CA MET A 439 -9.34 6.98 19.15
C MET A 439 -9.98 5.58 19.10
N LEU A 440 -9.32 4.58 19.67
CA LEU A 440 -9.75 3.19 19.73
C LEU A 440 -10.60 2.85 20.95
N ASP A 441 -10.92 3.82 21.81
CA ASP A 441 -11.63 3.62 23.07
C ASP A 441 -10.98 2.54 23.96
N LEU A 442 -9.64 2.53 24.00
CA LEU A 442 -8.84 1.60 24.79
C LEU A 442 -8.29 2.29 26.05
N PRO A 443 -8.37 1.67 27.24
CA PRO A 443 -7.78 2.23 28.45
C PRO A 443 -6.25 2.27 28.39
N GLU A 444 -5.64 3.22 29.09
CA GLU A 444 -4.18 3.39 29.14
C GLU A 444 -3.42 2.16 29.65
N THR A 445 -4.08 1.30 30.44
CA THR A 445 -3.51 0.02 30.90
C THR A 445 -3.16 -0.92 29.75
N HIS A 446 -3.85 -0.83 28.61
CA HIS A 446 -3.50 -1.63 27.43
C HIS A 446 -2.18 -1.20 26.82
N PHE A 447 -1.78 0.07 26.96
CA PHE A 447 -0.51 0.53 26.39
C PHE A 447 0.67 -0.17 27.05
N SER A 448 0.64 -0.34 28.37
CA SER A 448 1.64 -1.09 29.13
C SER A 448 1.74 -2.57 28.71
N ASN A 449 0.63 -3.13 28.22
CA ASN A 449 0.55 -4.53 27.79
C ASN A 449 0.74 -4.69 26.27
N SER A 450 0.77 -3.59 25.51
CA SER A 450 0.85 -3.63 24.04
C SER A 450 2.25 -3.98 23.60
N ARG A 451 2.34 -4.93 22.66
CA ARG A 451 3.63 -5.38 22.12
C ARG A 451 4.00 -4.54 20.89
N ILE A 452 5.20 -3.99 20.88
CA ILE A 452 5.75 -3.34 19.69
C ILE A 452 6.23 -4.43 18.72
N TYR A 453 5.89 -4.29 17.44
CA TYR A 453 6.51 -5.11 16.40
C TYR A 453 7.98 -4.72 16.25
N ASP A 454 8.86 -5.63 16.67
CA ASP A 454 10.29 -5.42 16.84
C ASP A 454 11.13 -5.96 15.68
N SER A 455 10.56 -6.66 14.69
CA SER A 455 11.39 -7.25 13.63
C SER A 455 11.88 -6.22 12.60
N GLN A 456 11.00 -5.27 12.22
CA GLN A 456 11.34 -4.20 11.29
C GLN A 456 10.35 -3.03 11.37
N VAL A 457 10.80 -1.85 10.93
CA VAL A 457 9.91 -0.71 10.66
C VAL A 457 9.16 -0.99 9.36
N VAL A 458 7.85 -0.72 9.34
CA VAL A 458 7.03 -0.95 8.14
C VAL A 458 7.10 0.27 7.23
N GLU A 459 8.00 0.23 6.25
CA GLU A 459 8.17 1.28 5.24
C GLU A 459 7.11 1.08 4.14
N ILE A 460 6.09 1.95 4.11
CA ILE A 460 5.03 1.94 3.09
C ILE A 460 5.56 2.55 1.79
N ARG A 461 6.14 3.75 1.90
CA ARG A 461 6.83 4.49 0.84
C ARG A 461 8.15 5.01 1.39
N ASP A 462 9.02 5.52 0.52
CA ASP A 462 10.26 6.18 0.94
C ASP A 462 10.03 7.34 1.94
N ASP A 463 8.83 7.92 1.94
CA ASP A 463 8.41 9.05 2.77
C ASP A 463 7.33 8.71 3.81
N LEU A 464 6.97 7.43 3.99
CA LEU A 464 5.91 6.99 4.89
C LEU A 464 6.25 5.68 5.58
N SER A 465 6.36 5.71 6.91
CA SER A 465 6.72 4.56 7.74
C SER A 465 5.74 4.37 8.90
N LEU A 466 5.51 3.12 9.30
CA LEU A 466 4.71 2.76 10.46
C LEU A 466 5.53 2.00 11.50
N ILE A 467 5.31 2.33 12.77
CA ILE A 467 5.63 1.48 13.92
C ILE A 467 4.33 0.80 14.36
N ILE A 468 4.33 -0.52 14.43
CA ILE A 468 3.12 -1.29 14.76
C ILE A 468 3.09 -1.65 16.24
N LEU A 469 2.00 -1.28 16.90
CA LEU A 469 1.57 -1.78 18.20
C LEU A 469 0.58 -2.92 17.98
N MET A 470 0.75 -4.01 18.72
CA MET A 470 -0.10 -5.19 18.63
C MET A 470 -0.88 -5.37 19.93
N SER A 471 -2.15 -5.76 19.79
CA SER A 471 -2.98 -6.25 20.88
C SER A 471 -2.36 -7.50 21.52
N THR A 472 -2.64 -7.74 22.80
CA THR A 472 -2.17 -8.93 23.53
C THR A 472 -2.84 -10.20 23.01
N ALA A 473 -2.18 -11.35 23.17
CA ALA A 473 -2.68 -12.63 22.70
C ALA A 473 -4.08 -13.00 23.24
N ASP A 474 -4.40 -12.56 24.46
CA ASP A 474 -5.66 -12.84 25.15
C ASP A 474 -6.88 -12.12 24.53
N GLU A 475 -6.67 -10.99 23.85
CA GLU A 475 -7.74 -10.18 23.24
C GLU A 475 -8.16 -10.63 21.83
N VAL A 476 -7.33 -11.45 21.18
CA VAL A 476 -7.55 -11.93 19.80
C VAL A 476 -8.71 -12.93 19.73
N ASN A 477 -9.14 -13.49 20.87
CA ASN A 477 -10.15 -14.57 20.95
C ASN A 477 -11.56 -14.13 21.34
N ILE A 478 -11.87 -12.85 21.47
CA ILE A 478 -13.25 -12.45 21.78
C ILE A 478 -14.08 -12.42 20.49
N LEU A 479 -14.60 -13.59 20.11
CA LEU A 479 -15.85 -13.71 19.37
C LEU A 479 -16.93 -12.97 20.17
N SER A 480 -17.11 -11.68 19.86
CA SER A 480 -18.28 -10.87 20.20
C SER A 480 -18.78 -10.99 21.65
N SER A 481 -18.36 -10.07 22.52
CA SER A 481 -19.36 -9.48 23.42
C SER A 481 -20.14 -8.43 22.61
N PRO A 482 -21.48 -8.48 22.57
CA PRO A 482 -22.31 -7.46 21.91
C PRO A 482 -22.24 -6.08 22.59
N SER A 483 -21.39 -5.90 23.60
CA SER A 483 -21.23 -4.67 24.39
C SER A 483 -20.06 -3.78 23.98
N ASN A 484 -19.24 -4.15 22.99
CA ASN A 484 -18.27 -3.21 22.45
C ASN A 484 -18.97 -2.41 21.36
N HIS A 485 -19.29 -1.15 21.68
CA HIS A 485 -19.75 -0.16 20.72
C HIS A 485 -18.92 -0.35 19.45
N SER A 486 -19.59 -0.72 18.35
CA SER A 486 -19.01 -0.61 17.02
C SER A 486 -18.55 0.84 16.89
N LEU A 487 -17.26 1.10 17.13
CA LEU A 487 -16.69 2.42 16.94
C LEU A 487 -17.03 2.78 15.51
N ALA A 488 -17.88 3.79 15.31
CA ALA A 488 -18.50 4.08 14.02
C ALA A 488 -17.47 4.26 12.88
N SER A 489 -16.22 4.56 13.27
CA SER A 489 -15.07 4.82 12.41
C SER A 489 -14.25 3.59 12.02
N PHE A 490 -14.46 2.40 12.63
CA PHE A 490 -13.64 1.21 12.37
C PHE A 490 -14.46 0.01 11.91
N ILE A 491 -13.88 -0.78 11.01
CA ILE A 491 -14.48 -2.00 10.47
C ILE A 491 -13.44 -3.12 10.44
N TYR A 492 -13.90 -4.37 10.41
CA TYR A 492 -13.03 -5.54 10.21
C TYR A 492 -13.12 -6.01 8.76
N LEU A 493 -11.99 -6.01 8.06
CA LEU A 493 -11.88 -6.52 6.70
C LEU A 493 -11.09 -7.83 6.67
N PRO A 494 -11.47 -8.83 5.86
CA PRO A 494 -10.60 -9.94 5.53
C PRO A 494 -9.21 -9.47 5.09
N VAL A 495 -8.15 -10.15 5.53
CA VAL A 495 -6.76 -9.75 5.25
C VAL A 495 -6.51 -9.57 3.76
N TYR A 496 -7.03 -10.46 2.91
CA TYR A 496 -6.86 -10.33 1.45
C TYR A 496 -7.47 -9.04 0.89
N ILE A 497 -8.57 -8.53 1.46
CA ILE A 497 -9.18 -7.26 1.02
C ILE A 497 -8.30 -6.10 1.46
N PHE A 498 -7.83 -6.13 2.71
CA PHE A 498 -6.92 -5.11 3.24
C PHE A 498 -5.63 -5.03 2.42
N GLU A 499 -5.06 -6.18 2.04
CA GLU A 499 -3.86 -6.23 1.20
C GLU A 499 -4.10 -5.52 -0.13
N GLU A 500 -5.21 -5.80 -0.81
CA GLU A 500 -5.51 -5.14 -2.08
C GLU A 500 -5.80 -3.65 -1.92
N THR A 501 -6.58 -3.22 -0.90
CA THR A 501 -6.85 -1.80 -0.66
C THR A 501 -5.59 -1.03 -0.26
N SER A 502 -4.65 -1.66 0.45
CA SER A 502 -3.38 -1.03 0.84
C SER A 502 -2.41 -0.81 -0.32
N LYS A 503 -2.56 -1.55 -1.44
CA LYS A 503 -1.78 -1.32 -2.67
C LYS A 503 -2.26 -0.09 -3.45
N ILE A 504 -3.49 0.36 -3.22
CA ILE A 504 -4.13 1.47 -3.95
C ILE A 504 -3.54 2.83 -3.57
N SER A 505 -3.18 3.03 -2.30
CA SER A 505 -2.61 4.27 -1.78
C SER A 505 -1.20 4.58 -2.35
N ASP A 506 -0.57 3.59 -2.99
CA ASP A 506 0.73 3.71 -3.63
C ASP A 506 0.60 3.97 -5.14
N LYS A 507 0.28 5.22 -5.51
CA LYS A 507 0.13 5.68 -6.91
C LYS A 507 1.39 5.49 -7.81
N ASN A 508 2.52 5.06 -7.26
CA ASN A 508 3.79 4.86 -7.97
C ASN A 508 4.19 3.39 -8.19
N PHE A 509 3.25 2.45 -8.08
CA PHE A 509 3.51 1.02 -8.29
C PHE A 509 3.75 0.66 -9.77
N ARG A 510 4.81 1.20 -10.37
CA ARG A 510 5.46 0.66 -11.57
C ARG A 510 6.75 -0.04 -11.13
N PHE A 511 6.67 -1.35 -10.94
CA PHE A 511 7.80 -2.30 -10.93
C PHE A 511 9.10 -1.79 -10.28
N LYS A 512 9.03 -1.23 -9.07
CA LYS A 512 10.19 -1.16 -8.18
C LYS A 512 9.93 -2.04 -6.98
N THR A 513 10.49 -3.24 -7.08
CA THR A 513 10.64 -4.30 -6.09
C THR A 513 9.35 -4.92 -5.56
N GLU A 514 9.08 -6.17 -6.00
CA GLU A 514 8.21 -7.15 -5.32
C GLU A 514 8.45 -7.23 -3.80
N ASP A 515 9.61 -6.81 -3.30
CA ASP A 515 10.01 -6.91 -1.89
C ASP A 515 9.17 -6.07 -0.92
N GLN A 516 8.62 -4.91 -1.30
CA GLN A 516 7.92 -4.04 -0.33
C GLN A 516 6.48 -4.48 -0.03
N THR A 517 5.75 -4.98 -1.03
CA THR A 517 4.43 -5.58 -0.81
C THR A 517 4.55 -7.01 -0.29
N LYS A 518 5.57 -7.77 -0.72
CA LYS A 518 5.97 -9.00 -0.04
C LYS A 518 6.24 -8.68 1.43
N GLN A 519 7.01 -7.65 1.77
CA GLN A 519 7.23 -7.23 3.16
C GLN A 519 5.92 -6.96 3.91
N ARG A 520 4.91 -6.24 3.40
CA ARG A 520 3.66 -6.02 4.18
C ARG A 520 2.85 -7.30 4.41
N CYS A 521 2.64 -8.11 3.37
CA CYS A 521 1.90 -9.37 3.48
C CYS A 521 2.68 -10.40 4.29
N VAL A 522 4.00 -10.47 4.07
CA VAL A 522 4.94 -11.30 4.83
C VAL A 522 5.04 -10.78 6.26
N ILE A 523 4.94 -9.49 6.55
CA ILE A 523 4.91 -8.97 7.93
C ILE A 523 3.60 -9.36 8.60
N ILE A 524 2.44 -9.19 7.97
CA ILE A 524 1.15 -9.55 8.59
C ILE A 524 1.03 -11.07 8.74
N GLN A 525 1.46 -11.84 7.74
CA GLN A 525 1.52 -13.31 7.80
C GLN A 525 2.61 -13.79 8.78
N GLN A 526 3.81 -13.21 8.79
CA GLN A 526 4.87 -13.53 9.77
C GLN A 526 4.48 -13.10 11.17
N LEU A 527 3.78 -11.97 11.35
CA LEU A 527 3.24 -11.53 12.63
C LEU A 527 2.19 -12.49 13.13
N TYR A 528 1.28 -12.92 12.26
CA TYR A 528 0.28 -13.94 12.54
C TYR A 528 0.93 -15.29 12.88
N PHE A 529 1.88 -15.77 12.07
CA PHE A 529 2.61 -17.01 12.31
C PHE A 529 3.50 -16.92 13.56
N ARG A 530 4.11 -15.77 13.85
CA ARG A 530 4.95 -15.57 15.05
C ARG A 530 4.10 -15.48 16.31
N ASP A 531 2.91 -14.87 16.24
CA ASP A 531 1.95 -14.80 17.35
C ASP A 531 1.31 -16.18 17.61
N ILE A 532 0.98 -16.94 16.56
CA ILE A 532 0.60 -18.35 16.65
C ILE A 532 1.74 -19.17 17.25
N LEU A 533 2.96 -19.07 16.71
CA LEU A 533 4.11 -19.82 17.21
C LEU A 533 4.49 -19.46 18.64
N SER A 534 4.35 -18.20 19.08
CA SER A 534 4.56 -17.86 20.49
C SER A 534 3.50 -18.50 21.39
N ARG A 535 2.23 -18.51 20.97
CA ARG A 535 1.15 -19.22 21.70
C ARG A 535 1.39 -20.73 21.74
N LEU A 536 1.85 -21.33 20.64
CA LEU A 536 2.19 -22.74 20.57
C LEU A 536 3.39 -23.09 21.47
N ILE A 537 4.35 -22.18 21.61
CA ILE A 537 5.49 -22.33 22.52
C ILE A 537 5.06 -22.16 23.99
N ASP A 538 4.13 -21.27 24.30
CA ASP A 538 3.59 -21.10 25.65
C ASP A 538 2.70 -22.29 26.06
N VAL A 539 1.88 -22.83 25.15
CA VAL A 539 1.09 -24.06 25.36
C VAL A 539 1.99 -25.29 25.59
N LYS A 540 3.17 -25.33 24.96
CA LYS A 540 4.16 -26.39 25.19
C LYS A 540 4.72 -26.38 26.61
N ASN A 541 4.76 -25.21 27.26
CA ASN A 541 5.23 -25.11 28.65
C ASN A 541 4.15 -25.56 29.66
N ASP A 542 2.87 -25.54 29.28
CA ASP A 542 1.76 -25.91 30.16
C ASP A 542 1.20 -27.33 29.93
N LEU A 543 1.40 -27.96 28.76
CA LEU A 543 0.81 -29.29 28.47
C LEU A 543 1.78 -30.24 27.74
N THR A 544 1.90 -31.47 28.28
CA THR A 544 2.67 -32.59 27.70
C THR A 544 1.96 -33.20 26.49
N PHE A 545 1.87 -32.47 25.37
CA PHE A 545 1.36 -33.01 24.10
C PHE A 545 2.46 -33.71 23.29
N ASN A 546 2.11 -34.83 22.64
CA ASN A 546 3.03 -35.63 21.84
C ASN A 546 3.28 -34.98 20.46
N SER A 547 4.51 -35.08 19.96
CA SER A 547 5.02 -34.41 18.75
C SER A 547 4.20 -34.60 17.45
N TYR A 548 3.39 -35.65 17.37
CA TYR A 548 2.55 -35.94 16.20
C TYR A 548 1.24 -35.13 16.17
N GLU A 549 0.60 -34.90 17.32
CA GLU A 549 -0.62 -34.09 17.40
C GLU A 549 -0.33 -32.61 17.09
N TRP A 550 0.89 -32.17 17.42
CA TRP A 550 1.46 -30.88 17.09
C TRP A 550 1.58 -30.62 15.58
N LEU A 551 2.07 -31.60 14.83
CA LEU A 551 2.22 -31.48 13.37
C LEU A 551 0.87 -31.44 12.66
N SER A 552 -0.14 -32.13 13.17
CA SER A 552 -1.50 -32.07 12.63
C SER A 552 -2.20 -30.73 12.90
N LEU A 553 -1.98 -30.10 14.06
CA LEU A 553 -2.52 -28.78 14.39
C LEU A 553 -1.89 -27.68 13.51
N ILE A 554 -0.57 -27.71 13.37
CA ILE A 554 0.17 -26.80 12.49
C ILE A 554 -0.26 -27.01 11.02
N LYS A 555 -0.48 -28.25 10.60
CA LYS A 555 -0.95 -28.56 9.25
C LYS A 555 -2.39 -28.10 9.00
N TYR A 556 -3.27 -28.20 10.01
CA TYR A 556 -4.65 -27.71 9.95
C TYR A 556 -4.77 -26.17 9.96
N GLU A 557 -3.81 -25.45 10.55
CA GLU A 557 -3.77 -23.98 10.48
C GLU A 557 -3.05 -23.45 9.21
N ILE A 558 -2.23 -24.27 8.56
CA ILE A 558 -1.49 -23.92 7.33
C ILE A 558 -2.29 -24.23 6.06
N ASP A 559 -3.04 -25.33 6.05
CA ASP A 559 -3.96 -25.71 4.96
C ASP A 559 -5.28 -24.92 5.04
#